data_AF-A0A959Y9P1-F1
#
_entry.id   AF-A0A959Y9P1-F1
#
_cell.length_a   1.000
_cell.length_b   1.000
_cell.length_c   1.000
_cell.angle_alpha   90.00
_cell.angle_beta   90.00
_cell.angle_gamma   90.00
#
_symmetry.space_group_name_H-M   'P 1'
#
loop_
_entity.id
_entity.type
_entity.pdbx_description
1 polymer ?
#
loop_
_entity_poly.entity_id
_entity_poly.type
_entity_poly.pdbx_seq_one_letter_code
_entity_poly.pdbx_strand_id
1 'polypeptide(L)' 'VPDLNERLAEFEHEGLRVTNFEMETSALYGLSGILGHAACTVCTVVANRAEGTFLEDHHAAVEAMIDEVLDRSTI' A
#
# COMPACT_ATOMS: atom_id res chain seq x y z
N VAL A 1 0.73 -10.14 18.00
CA VAL A 1 1.35 -9.00 18.69
C VAL A 1 0.21 -8.17 19.26
N PRO A 2 0.16 -7.92 20.58
CA PRO A 2 -0.86 -7.04 21.16
C PRO A 2 -0.81 -5.65 20.51
N ASP A 3 -1.99 -5.07 20.28
CA ASP A 3 -2.17 -3.67 19.84
C ASP A 3 -1.36 -3.30 18.57
N LEU A 4 -1.26 -4.24 17.63
CA LEU A 4 -0.42 -4.07 16.44
C LEU A 4 -0.86 -2.89 15.58
N ASN A 5 -2.17 -2.70 15.38
CA ASN A 5 -2.69 -1.65 14.52
C ASN A 5 -2.42 -0.26 15.12
N GLU A 6 -2.60 -0.13 16.43
CA GLU A 6 -2.33 1.08 17.20
C GLU A 6 -0.84 1.44 17.12
N ARG A 7 0.03 0.45 17.33
CA ARG A 7 1.48 0.63 17.22
C ARG A 7 1.94 1.01 15.81
N LEU A 8 1.30 0.48 14.77
CA LEU A 8 1.60 0.85 13.39
C LEU A 8 1.10 2.27 13.07
N ALA A 9 -0.07 2.66 13.57
CA ALA A 9 -0.64 3.99 13.38
C ALA A 9 0.16 5.09 14.08
N GLU A 10 0.76 4.79 15.23
CA GLU A 10 1.63 5.72 15.98
C GLU A 10 3.08 5.75 15.48
N PHE A 11 3.48 4.79 14.65
CA PHE A 11 4.87 4.71 14.18
C PHE A 11 5.21 5.88 13.26
N GLU A 12 6.29 6.59 13.59
CA GLU A 12 6.87 7.64 12.77
C GLU A 12 8.38 7.50 12.74
N HIS A 13 8.97 7.59 11.56
CA HIS A 13 10.42 7.58 11.36
C HIS A 13 10.80 8.62 10.31
N GLU A 14 11.63 9.59 10.68
CA GLU A 14 12.08 10.67 9.78
C GLU A 14 10.91 11.45 9.13
N GLY A 15 9.80 11.61 9.86
CA GLY A 15 8.58 12.24 9.37
C GLY A 15 7.72 11.37 8.45
N LEU A 16 8.14 10.11 8.19
CA LEU A 16 7.35 9.12 7.45
C LEU A 16 6.51 8.27 8.41
N ARG A 17 5.30 7.92 7.97
CA ARG A 17 4.33 7.12 8.72
C ARG A 17 3.90 5.90 7.92
N VAL A 18 3.46 4.86 8.63
CA VAL A 18 2.83 3.69 7.99
C VAL A 18 1.45 4.09 7.47
N THR A 19 1.19 3.88 6.19
CA THR A 19 -0.07 4.27 5.53
C THR A 19 -0.95 3.07 5.18
N ASN A 20 -0.37 1.89 5.02
CA ASN A 20 -1.07 0.65 4.71
C ASN A 20 -0.38 -0.56 5.36
N PHE A 21 -1.04 -1.72 5.26
CA PHE A 21 -0.52 -3.00 5.74
C PHE A 21 -0.92 -4.11 4.76
N GLU A 22 0.08 -4.66 4.06
CA GLU A 22 -0.02 -5.70 3.03
C GLU A 22 1.14 -6.71 3.17
N MET A 23 1.33 -7.64 2.24
CA MET A 23 2.22 -8.80 2.45
C MET A 23 3.36 -8.95 1.42
N GLU A 24 3.40 -8.14 0.36
CA GLU A 24 4.24 -8.38 -0.82
C GLU A 24 5.33 -7.31 -1.03
N THR A 25 5.02 -6.04 -0.70
CA THR A 25 5.82 -4.87 -1.09
C THR A 25 7.25 -4.92 -0.59
N SER A 26 7.47 -5.35 0.66
CA SER A 26 8.82 -5.44 1.23
C SER A 26 9.73 -6.41 0.46
N ALA A 27 9.20 -7.56 0.05
CA ALA A 27 9.94 -8.56 -0.72
C ALA A 27 10.21 -8.07 -2.15
N LEU A 28 9.22 -7.43 -2.79
CA LEU A 28 9.37 -6.83 -4.12
C LEU A 28 10.47 -5.77 -4.11
N TYR A 29 10.45 -4.82 -3.17
CA TYR A 29 11.48 -3.77 -3.09
C TYR A 29 12.86 -4.33 -2.76
N GLY A 30 12.95 -5.32 -1.85
CA GLY A 30 14.20 -6.00 -1.56
C GLY A 30 14.81 -6.67 -2.79
N LEU A 31 14.01 -7.44 -3.54
CA LEU A 31 14.47 -8.13 -4.74
C LEU A 31 14.80 -7.16 -5.88
N SER A 32 13.94 -6.18 -6.16
CA SER A 32 14.17 -5.18 -7.20
C SER A 32 15.44 -4.37 -6.92
N GLY A 33 15.70 -4.00 -5.66
CA GLY A 33 16.95 -3.34 -5.26
C GLY A 33 18.18 -4.19 -5.53
N ILE A 34 18.15 -5.49 -5.20
CA ILE A 34 19.25 -6.44 -5.46
C ILE A 34 19.51 -6.60 -6.97
N LEU A 35 18.44 -6.61 -7.78
CA LEU A 35 18.52 -6.80 -9.23
C LEU A 35 18.79 -5.51 -10.02
N GLY A 36 18.83 -4.35 -9.35
CA GLY A 36 19.03 -3.05 -10.00
C GLY A 36 17.80 -2.55 -10.77
N HIS A 37 16.61 -3.01 -10.40
CA HIS A 37 15.34 -2.58 -10.99
C HIS A 37 14.69 -1.47 -10.18
N ALA A 38 14.13 -0.48 -10.87
CA ALA A 38 13.16 0.43 -10.26
C ALA A 38 11.82 -0.29 -10.10
N ALA A 39 11.23 -0.24 -8.91
CA ALA A 39 9.94 -0.83 -8.61
C ALA A 39 9.09 0.13 -7.79
N CYS A 40 7.78 0.01 -7.96
CA CYS A 40 6.77 0.76 -7.22
C CYS A 40 5.60 -0.19 -6.92
N THR A 41 4.96 -0.03 -5.77
CA THR A 41 3.71 -0.70 -5.43
C THR A 41 2.62 0.32 -5.16
N VAL A 42 1.41 0.00 -5.63
CA VAL A 42 0.21 0.81 -5.44
C VAL A 42 -0.87 -0.11 -4.90
N CYS A 43 -1.53 0.32 -3.82
CA CYS A 43 -2.55 -0.48 -3.13
C CYS A 43 -3.84 0.31 -2.97
N THR A 44 -4.96 -0.26 -3.39
CA THR A 44 -6.29 0.24 -3.05
C THR A 44 -6.63 -0.13 -1.60
N VAL A 45 -7.04 0.85 -0.80
CA VAL A 45 -7.45 0.61 0.60
C VAL A 45 -8.86 0.02 0.63
N VAL A 46 -8.95 -1.30 0.79
CA VAL A 46 -10.24 -2.02 0.88
C VAL A 46 -10.84 -1.94 2.29
N ALA A 47 -9.99 -1.99 3.31
CA ALA A 47 -10.39 -1.96 4.71
C ALA A 47 -9.75 -0.76 5.42
N ASN A 48 -10.55 0.23 5.78
CA ASN A 48 -10.11 1.33 6.61
C ASN A 48 -10.26 0.93 8.08
N ARG A 49 -9.16 0.42 8.65
CA ARG A 49 -9.14 -0.08 10.03
C ARG A 49 -9.27 1.04 11.08
N ALA A 50 -8.88 2.27 10.75
CA ALA A 50 -9.01 3.40 11.67
C ALA A 50 -10.49 3.76 11.89
N GLU A 51 -11.27 3.77 10.80
CA GLU A 51 -12.71 4.07 10.84
C GLU A 51 -13.59 2.82 11.01
N GLY A 52 -13.00 1.62 10.94
CA GLY A 52 -13.73 0.34 10.98
C GLY A 52 -14.63 0.11 9.76
N THR A 53 -14.36 0.78 8.63
CA THR A 53 -15.19 0.70 7.41
C THR A 53 -14.54 -0.17 6.34
N PHE A 54 -15.39 -0.72 5.49
CA PHE A 54 -15.00 -1.47 4.30
C PHE A 54 -15.53 -0.77 3.07
N LEU A 55 -14.73 -0.81 2.01
CA LEU A 55 -15.12 -0.29 0.71
C LEU A 55 -16.16 -1.22 0.08
N GLU A 56 -17.37 -0.72 -0.13
CA GLU A 56 -18.50 -1.52 -0.64
C GLU A 56 -18.19 -2.10 -2.02
N ASP A 57 -17.76 -1.26 -2.97
CA ASP A 57 -17.35 -1.68 -4.31
C ASP A 57 -15.83 -1.57 -4.49
N HIS A 58 -15.12 -2.51 -3.86
CA HIS A 58 -13.67 -2.60 -3.98
C HIS A 58 -13.21 -3.03 -5.37
N HIS A 59 -14.06 -3.67 -6.18
CA HIS A 59 -13.72 -4.05 -7.55
C HIS A 59 -13.59 -2.81 -8.43
N ALA A 60 -14.59 -1.91 -8.42
CA ALA A 60 -14.54 -0.66 -9.17
C ALA A 60 -13.35 0.22 -8.76
N ALA A 61 -13.01 0.25 -7.46
CA ALA A 61 -11.87 1.02 -6.98
C ALA A 61 -10.51 0.42 -7.37
N VAL A 62 -10.42 -0.90 -7.53
CA VAL A 62 -9.22 -1.55 -8.07
C VAL A 62 -9.11 -1.30 -9.58
N GLU A 63 -10.21 -1.36 -10.33
CA GLU A 63 -10.24 -1.01 -11.76
C GLU A 63 -9.75 0.44 -11.98
N ALA A 64 -10.28 1.40 -11.23
CA ALA A 64 -9.84 2.80 -11.31
C ALA A 64 -8.35 2.97 -10.95
N MET A 65 -7.83 2.19 -10.00
CA MET A 65 -6.41 2.20 -9.64
C MET A 65 -5.54 1.64 -10.76
N ILE A 66 -5.98 0.58 -11.44
CA ILE A 66 -5.28 0.00 -12.59
C ILE A 66 -5.18 1.03 -13.71
N ASP A 67 -6.29 1.67 -14.07
CA ASP A 67 -6.30 2.71 -15.12
C ASP A 67 -5.34 3.86 -14.77
N GLU A 68 -5.39 4.37 -13.54
CA GLU A 68 -4.49 5.43 -13.07
C GLU A 68 -3.00 5.04 -13.14
N VAL A 69 -2.69 3.80 -12.77
CA VAL A 69 -1.31 3.29 -12.84
C VAL A 69 -0.85 3.17 -14.28
N LEU A 70 -1.69 2.67 -15.19
CA LEU A 70 -1.37 2.56 -16.60
C LEU A 70 -1.15 3.95 -17.23
N ASP A 71 -2.02 4.91 -16.93
CA ASP A 71 -1.93 6.28 -17.44
C ASP A 71 -0.66 7.00 -16.97
N ARG A 72 -0.22 6.76 -15.72
CA ARG A 72 0.99 7.39 -15.16
C ARG A 72 2.29 6.68 -15.49
N SER A 73 2.23 5.37 -15.73
CA SER A 73 3.43 4.55 -15.95
C SER A 73 3.80 4.43 -17.43
N THR A 74 2.88 4.77 -18.34
CA THR A 74 3.13 4.76 -19.77
C THR A 74 3.53 6.16 -20.23
N ILE A 75 4.72 6.29 -20.83
CA ILE A 75 5.20 7.53 -21.47
C ILE A 75 4.76 7.54 -22.94
#